data_AF-A0A246ED19-F1
#
_entry.id   AF-A0A246ED19-F1
#
_cell.length_a   1.000
_cell.length_b   1.000
_cell.length_c   1.000
_cell.angle_alpha   90.00
_cell.angle_beta   90.00
_cell.angle_gamma   90.00
#
_symmetry.space_group_name_H-M   'P 1'
#
loop_
_entity.id
_entity.type
_entity.pdbx_description
1 polymer ?
#
loop_
_entity_poly.entity_id
_entity_poly.type
_entity_poly.pdbx_seq_one_letter_code
_entity_poly.pdbx_strand_id
1 'polypeptide(L)'
;MENFMFEKKEVIIVYDEETKEYADYLFALISTKKNIEARCLSLKQYEETSVTLSSENNMIFIGNNKIIENKRKYTDKIFKEYGMNYGWIGKNCIVYVEDKMLEQDEYKAFIDYASKINTKFKEENINTISLQKNSSIVALFSLFTPILGLGYMAYKLYSNYSDNKKKIKDQQYGTLINIFFTNGLDKFLGE
;
A
#
# COMPACT_ATOMS: atom_id res chain seq x y z
N MET A 1 -36.40 -11.16 -11.10
CA MET A 1 -35.20 -11.06 -10.27
C MET A 1 -34.14 -10.39 -11.12
N GLU A 2 -33.95 -9.09 -10.95
CA GLU A 2 -32.89 -8.36 -11.65
C GLU A 2 -31.55 -8.88 -11.15
N ASN A 3 -30.79 -9.52 -12.04
CA ASN A 3 -29.37 -9.70 -11.86
C ASN A 3 -28.75 -8.30 -11.89
N PHE A 4 -28.62 -7.65 -10.74
CA PHE A 4 -27.63 -6.59 -10.57
C PHE A 4 -26.25 -7.24 -10.76
N MET A 5 -25.83 -7.33 -12.01
CA MET A 5 -24.45 -7.58 -12.37
C MET A 5 -23.68 -6.39 -11.84
N PHE A 6 -23.12 -6.50 -10.64
CA PHE A 6 -22.14 -5.54 -10.16
C PHE A 6 -21.03 -5.51 -11.20
N GLU A 7 -20.90 -4.40 -11.91
CA GLU A 7 -19.81 -4.18 -12.84
C GLU A 7 -18.51 -4.32 -12.06
N LYS A 8 -17.73 -5.36 -12.37
CA LYS A 8 -16.45 -5.60 -11.70
C LYS A 8 -15.50 -4.50 -12.13
N LYS A 9 -14.91 -3.82 -11.15
CA LYS A 9 -13.88 -2.81 -11.42
C LYS A 9 -12.53 -3.50 -11.58
N GLU A 10 -11.87 -3.25 -12.71
CA GLU A 10 -10.52 -3.72 -12.93
C GLU A 10 -9.48 -2.72 -12.40
N VAL A 11 -8.45 -3.24 -11.75
CA VAL A 11 -7.33 -2.48 -11.20
C VAL A 11 -6.01 -3.13 -11.61
N ILE A 12 -5.08 -2.31 -12.07
CA ILE A 12 -3.72 -2.71 -12.42
C ILE A 12 -2.76 -2.14 -11.38
N ILE A 13 -2.06 -3.02 -10.66
CA ILE A 13 -1.01 -2.62 -9.72
C ILE A 13 0.32 -2.66 -10.45
N VAL A 14 0.97 -1.50 -10.58
CA VAL A 14 2.27 -1.35 -11.23
C VAL A 14 3.34 -1.16 -10.16
N TYR A 15 4.41 -1.95 -10.23
CA TYR A 15 5.45 -1.98 -9.21
C TYR A 15 6.85 -2.11 -9.82
N ASP A 16 7.88 -1.68 -9.10
CA ASP A 16 9.28 -2.03 -9.39
C ASP A 16 9.74 -3.20 -8.51
N GLU A 17 10.88 -3.80 -8.85
CA GLU A 17 11.39 -4.98 -8.12
C GLU A 17 11.56 -4.74 -6.61
N GLU A 18 11.91 -3.51 -6.20
CA GLU A 18 12.07 -3.14 -4.79
C GLU A 18 10.74 -3.09 -4.03
N THR A 19 9.63 -2.89 -4.73
CA THR A 19 8.29 -2.73 -4.14
C THR A 19 7.34 -3.88 -4.45
N LYS A 20 7.84 -4.95 -5.09
CA LYS A 20 7.07 -6.15 -5.43
C LYS A 20 6.33 -6.74 -4.22
N GLU A 21 7.00 -6.90 -3.08
CA GLU A 21 6.40 -7.48 -1.88
C GLU A 21 5.19 -6.66 -1.38
N TYR A 22 5.25 -5.34 -1.52
CA TYR A 22 4.16 -4.43 -1.16
C TYR A 22 3.01 -4.50 -2.17
N ALA A 23 3.33 -4.64 -3.45
CA ALA A 23 2.33 -4.84 -4.50
C ALA A 23 1.59 -6.17 -4.35
N ASP A 24 2.31 -7.25 -4.07
CA ASP A 24 1.74 -8.57 -3.77
C ASP A 24 0.83 -8.50 -2.53
N TYR A 25 1.22 -7.71 -1.52
CA TYR A 25 0.39 -7.51 -0.34
C TYR A 25 -0.91 -6.77 -0.65
N LEU A 26 -0.87 -5.64 -1.36
CA LEU A 26 -2.08 -4.94 -1.79
C LEU A 26 -2.95 -5.81 -2.70
N PHE A 27 -2.35 -6.52 -3.65
CA PHE A 27 -3.06 -7.46 -4.52
C PHE A 27 -3.84 -8.49 -3.72
N ALA A 28 -3.19 -9.10 -2.73
CA ALA A 28 -3.80 -10.12 -1.91
C ALA A 28 -4.96 -9.55 -1.07
N LEU A 29 -4.84 -8.31 -0.56
CA LEU A 29 -5.95 -7.62 0.09
C LEU A 29 -7.11 -7.32 -0.87
N ILE A 30 -6.85 -6.79 -2.07
CA ILE A 30 -7.88 -6.49 -3.06
C ILE A 30 -8.61 -7.76 -3.49
N SER A 31 -7.91 -8.90 -3.61
CA SER A 31 -8.51 -10.20 -3.95
C SER A 31 -9.60 -10.66 -2.97
N THR A 32 -9.64 -10.09 -1.77
CA THR A 32 -10.70 -10.36 -0.79
C THR A 32 -12.03 -9.65 -1.12
N LYS A 33 -12.01 -8.59 -1.94
CA LYS A 33 -13.19 -7.84 -2.38
C LYS A 33 -13.82 -8.50 -3.61
N LYS A 34 -15.12 -8.81 -3.55
CA LYS A 34 -15.83 -9.55 -4.61
C LYS A 34 -16.07 -8.75 -5.90
N ASN A 35 -16.08 -7.42 -5.81
CA ASN A 35 -16.43 -6.48 -6.88
C ASN A 35 -15.21 -5.87 -7.58
N ILE A 36 -13.99 -6.26 -7.20
CA ILE A 36 -12.75 -5.72 -7.76
C ILE A 36 -11.90 -6.86 -8.28
N GLU A 37 -11.40 -6.71 -9.51
CA GLU A 37 -10.46 -7.63 -10.13
C GLU A 37 -9.10 -6.93 -10.25
N ALA A 38 -8.08 -7.49 -9.61
CA ALA A 38 -6.73 -6.93 -9.63
C ALA A 38 -5.82 -7.77 -10.52
N ARG A 39 -4.83 -7.11 -11.15
CA ARG A 39 -3.66 -7.75 -11.74
C ARG A 39 -2.40 -6.94 -11.44
N CYS A 40 -1.25 -7.61 -11.40
CA CYS A 40 0.04 -6.98 -11.16
C CYS A 40 0.85 -6.93 -12.46
N LEU A 41 1.52 -5.80 -12.70
CA LEU A 41 2.51 -5.63 -13.77
C LEU A 41 3.78 -5.04 -13.18
N SER A 42 4.93 -5.63 -13.51
CA SER A 42 6.20 -4.95 -13.23
C SER A 42 6.32 -3.69 -14.09
N LEU A 43 7.16 -2.74 -13.66
CA LEU A 43 7.37 -1.49 -14.38
C LEU A 43 7.82 -1.73 -15.82
N LYS A 44 8.65 -2.75 -16.04
CA LYS A 44 9.08 -3.19 -17.37
C LYS A 44 7.90 -3.64 -18.24
N GLN A 45 7.00 -4.48 -17.69
CA GLN A 45 5.81 -4.94 -18.41
C GLN A 45 4.85 -3.77 -18.69
N TYR A 46 4.71 -2.85 -17.74
CA TYR A 46 3.91 -1.64 -17.94
C TYR A 46 4.45 -0.79 -19.09
N GLU A 47 5.76 -0.57 -19.19
CA GLU A 47 6.36 0.16 -20.32
C GLU A 47 6.10 -0.54 -21.66
N GLU A 48 6.29 -1.85 -21.72
CA GLU A 48 6.10 -2.67 -22.92
C GLU A 48 4.62 -2.75 -23.37
N THR A 49 3.68 -2.69 -22.43
CA THR A 49 2.23 -2.78 -22.69
C THR A 49 1.52 -1.43 -22.63
N SER A 50 2.22 -0.33 -22.33
CA SER A 50 1.63 0.99 -22.14
C SER A 50 0.83 1.49 -23.35
N VAL A 51 1.20 1.06 -24.56
CA VAL A 51 0.52 1.41 -25.81
C VAL A 51 -0.87 0.75 -25.93
N THR A 52 -1.10 -0.37 -25.24
CA THR A 52 -2.40 -1.07 -25.22
C THR A 52 -3.22 -0.75 -23.98
N LEU A 53 -2.63 -0.09 -22.98
CA LEU A 53 -3.33 0.40 -21.81
C LEU A 53 -4.07 1.71 -22.13
N SER A 54 -5.36 1.75 -21.80
CA SER A 54 -6.21 2.92 -22.00
C SER A 54 -6.19 3.82 -20.77
N SER A 55 -6.52 5.10 -20.94
CA SER A 55 -6.79 6.03 -19.84
C SER A 55 -7.94 5.58 -18.92
N GLU A 56 -8.77 4.65 -19.39
CA GLU A 56 -9.91 4.10 -18.64
C GLU A 56 -9.50 3.08 -17.56
N ASN A 57 -8.31 2.49 -17.67
CA ASN A 57 -7.85 1.50 -16.70
C ASN A 57 -7.46 2.17 -15.37
N ASN A 58 -8.02 1.70 -14.26
CA ASN A 58 -7.58 2.13 -12.94
C ASN A 58 -6.19 1.56 -12.66
N MET A 59 -5.19 2.41 -12.49
CA MET A 59 -3.80 2.04 -12.24
C MET A 59 -3.35 2.52 -10.87
N ILE A 60 -2.70 1.65 -10.12
CA ILE A 60 -2.09 1.95 -8.82
C ILE A 60 -0.59 1.72 -8.95
N PHE A 61 0.17 2.80 -8.96
CA PHE A 61 1.62 2.75 -8.98
C PHE A 61 2.15 2.69 -7.56
N ILE A 62 2.93 1.65 -7.25
CA ILE A 62 3.61 1.51 -5.95
C ILE A 62 5.10 1.78 -6.15
N GLY A 63 5.64 2.64 -5.29
CA GLY A 63 7.08 2.93 -5.26
C GLY A 63 7.44 4.36 -5.60
N ASN A 64 8.75 4.63 -5.58
CA ASN A 64 9.31 5.97 -5.75
C ASN A 64 10.36 6.00 -6.88
N ASN A 65 10.08 5.33 -8.01
CA ASN A 65 10.97 5.37 -9.18
C ASN A 65 10.69 6.60 -10.07
N LYS A 66 11.64 6.92 -10.97
CA LYS A 66 11.61 8.13 -11.81
C LYS A 66 10.32 8.31 -12.61
N ILE A 67 9.67 7.23 -13.06
CA ILE A 67 8.41 7.29 -13.80
C ILE A 67 7.29 7.75 -12.89
N ILE A 68 7.23 7.20 -11.68
CA ILE A 68 6.27 7.56 -10.65
C ILE A 68 6.51 8.98 -10.14
N GLU A 69 7.78 9.39 -9.98
CA GLU A 69 8.14 10.75 -9.53
C GLU A 69 7.63 11.85 -10.47
N ASN A 70 7.67 11.60 -11.79
CA ASN A 70 7.15 12.54 -12.77
C ASN A 70 5.63 12.68 -12.68
N LYS A 71 4.91 11.58 -12.45
CA LYS A 71 3.45 11.60 -12.27
C LYS A 71 3.07 12.31 -10.96
N ARG A 72 3.85 12.12 -9.89
CA ARG A 72 3.64 12.72 -8.56
C ARG A 72 3.53 14.25 -8.58
N LYS A 73 4.26 14.93 -9.47
CA LYS A 73 4.25 16.41 -9.55
C LYS A 73 2.84 16.99 -9.78
N TYR A 74 1.96 16.20 -10.38
CA TYR A 74 0.61 16.61 -10.76
C TYR A 74 -0.48 15.87 -9.98
N THR A 75 -0.11 15.11 -8.96
CA THR A 75 -1.03 14.29 -8.17
C THR A 75 -1.37 15.01 -6.87
N ASP A 76 -2.67 15.17 -6.60
CA ASP A 76 -3.13 15.68 -5.32
C ASP A 76 -2.79 14.69 -4.21
N LYS A 77 -2.12 15.19 -3.16
CA LYS A 77 -1.75 14.38 -2.00
C LYS A 77 -2.95 14.22 -1.09
N ILE A 78 -3.70 13.13 -1.28
CA ILE A 78 -4.87 12.79 -0.46
C ILE A 78 -4.45 12.36 0.95
N PHE A 79 -3.29 11.71 1.07
CA PHE A 79 -2.71 11.31 2.34
C PHE A 79 -1.20 11.56 2.34
N LYS A 80 -0.71 12.17 3.43
CA LYS A 80 0.73 12.38 3.66
C LYS A 80 1.01 12.42 5.16
N GLU A 81 1.64 11.37 5.69
CA GLU A 81 2.06 11.30 7.09
C GLU A 81 3.30 10.41 7.24
N TYR A 82 4.28 10.82 8.07
CA TYR A 82 5.49 10.05 8.37
C TYR A 82 6.20 9.48 7.12
N GLY A 83 6.34 10.29 6.07
CA GLY A 83 6.93 9.88 4.78
C GLY A 83 6.07 8.95 3.93
N MET A 84 4.94 8.46 4.44
CA MET A 84 3.96 7.67 3.71
C MET A 84 3.02 8.59 2.92
N ASN A 85 2.79 8.29 1.65
CA ASN A 85 2.00 9.12 0.76
C ASN A 85 1.09 8.27 -0.13
N TYR A 86 -0.14 8.71 -0.33
CA TYR A 86 -0.92 8.33 -1.51
C TYR A 86 -1.77 9.47 -2.06
N GLY A 87 -2.11 9.37 -3.34
CA GLY A 87 -2.95 10.30 -4.04
C GLY A 87 -3.25 9.84 -5.45
N TRP A 88 -4.20 10.47 -6.14
CA TRP A 88 -4.52 10.10 -7.53
C TRP A 88 -4.84 11.32 -8.39
N ILE A 89 -4.67 11.13 -9.69
CA ILE A 89 -5.13 12.02 -10.76
C ILE A 89 -5.88 11.17 -11.79
N GLY A 90 -7.18 11.45 -11.93
CA GLY A 90 -8.08 10.59 -12.71
C GLY A 90 -7.96 9.12 -12.28
N LYS A 91 -7.69 8.24 -13.25
CA LYS A 91 -7.57 6.79 -13.07
C LYS A 91 -6.16 6.32 -12.64
N ASN A 92 -5.26 7.24 -12.27
CA ASN A 92 -3.89 6.91 -11.85
C ASN A 92 -3.70 7.26 -10.36
N CYS A 93 -3.59 6.25 -9.51
CA CYS A 93 -3.21 6.36 -8.10
C CYS A 93 -1.71 6.12 -7.92
N ILE A 94 -1.08 6.86 -7.02
CA ILE A 94 0.32 6.71 -6.64
C ILE A 94 0.37 6.46 -5.13
N VAL A 95 1.07 5.40 -4.74
CA VAL A 95 1.28 4.98 -3.35
C VAL A 95 2.78 4.81 -3.11
N TYR A 96 3.38 5.62 -2.24
CA TYR A 96 4.84 5.60 -2.06
C TYR A 96 5.28 6.03 -0.66
N VAL A 97 6.46 5.58 -0.28
CA VAL A 97 7.18 6.03 0.91
C VAL A 97 8.39 6.85 0.47
N GLU A 98 8.57 8.02 1.07
CA GLU A 98 9.74 8.88 0.86
C GLU A 98 11.02 8.19 1.35
N ASP A 99 12.13 8.36 0.62
CA ASP A 99 13.42 7.79 1.03
C ASP A 99 14.09 8.54 2.20
N LYS A 100 13.49 9.66 2.62
CA LYS A 100 13.96 10.47 3.75
C LYS A 100 13.79 9.70 5.06
N MET A 101 14.83 9.70 5.87
CA MET A 101 14.78 9.21 7.24
C MET A 101 13.87 10.07 8.11
N LEU A 102 12.99 9.44 8.88
CA LEU A 102 12.22 10.10 9.95
C LEU A 102 13.17 10.46 11.09
N GLU A 103 12.95 11.61 11.72
CA GLU A 103 13.67 11.96 12.95
C GLU A 103 13.25 11.04 14.11
N GLN A 104 14.03 11.00 15.20
CA GLN A 104 13.80 10.05 16.31
C GLN A 104 12.39 10.14 16.91
N ASP A 105 11.96 11.35 17.22
CA ASP A 105 10.66 11.61 17.83
C ASP A 105 9.53 11.36 16.82
N GLU A 106 9.77 11.68 15.54
CA GLU A 106 8.84 11.41 14.44
C GLU A 106 8.68 9.89 14.22
N TYR A 107 9.78 9.13 14.28
CA TYR A 107 9.75 7.67 14.17
C TYR A 107 9.02 7.04 15.36
N LYS A 108 9.22 7.54 16.57
CA LYS A 108 8.48 7.07 17.75
C LYS A 108 6.98 7.32 17.60
N ALA A 109 6.59 8.52 17.16
CA ALA A 109 5.20 8.86 16.87
C ALA A 109 4.62 8.00 15.74
N PHE A 110 5.40 7.72 14.70
CA PHE A 110 5.05 6.81 13.62
C PHE A 110 4.74 5.40 14.16
N ILE A 111 5.59 4.86 15.04
CA ILE A 111 5.40 3.51 15.59
C ILE A 111 4.09 3.42 16.40
N ASP A 112 3.79 4.43 17.21
CA ASP A 112 2.52 4.52 17.95
C ASP A 112 1.32 4.65 17.00
N TYR A 113 1.44 5.48 15.97
CA TYR A 113 0.41 5.68 14.95
C TYR A 113 0.14 4.39 14.16
N ALA A 114 1.20 3.77 13.64
CA ALA A 114 1.14 2.54 12.87
C ALA A 114 0.58 1.38 13.70
N SER A 115 0.93 1.28 14.98
CA SER A 115 0.37 0.25 15.87
C SER A 115 -1.15 0.37 15.97
N LYS A 116 -1.69 1.58 16.15
CA LYS A 116 -3.13 1.82 16.21
C LYS A 116 -3.83 1.48 14.90
N ILE A 117 -3.29 1.96 13.78
CA ILE A 117 -3.84 1.69 12.44
C ILE A 117 -3.86 0.18 12.15
N ASN A 118 -2.75 -0.51 12.40
CA ASN A 118 -2.64 -1.93 12.05
C ASN A 118 -3.45 -2.83 12.99
N THR A 119 -3.62 -2.43 14.25
CA THR A 119 -4.51 -3.13 15.19
C THR A 119 -5.97 -3.00 14.75
N LYS A 120 -6.40 -1.76 14.45
CA LYS A 120 -7.75 -1.50 13.93
C LYS A 120 -8.00 -2.25 12.61
N PHE A 121 -7.06 -2.17 11.67
CA PHE A 121 -7.14 -2.89 10.41
C PHE A 121 -7.31 -4.40 10.63
N LYS A 122 -6.51 -4.97 11.54
CA LYS A 122 -6.63 -6.38 11.90
C LYS A 122 -8.03 -6.66 12.44
N GLU A 123 -8.52 -5.95 13.44
CA GLU A 123 -9.84 -6.19 14.02
C GLU A 123 -10.98 -6.12 12.99
N GLU A 124 -10.93 -5.14 12.08
CA GLU A 124 -11.94 -4.95 11.04
C GLU A 124 -11.87 -5.99 9.92
N ASN A 125 -10.67 -6.51 9.61
CA ASN A 125 -10.45 -7.39 8.47
C ASN A 125 -10.14 -8.85 8.85
N ILE A 126 -9.92 -9.17 10.13
CA ILE A 126 -9.49 -10.52 10.58
C ILE A 126 -10.54 -11.57 10.26
N ASN A 127 -11.84 -11.23 10.32
CA ASN A 127 -12.90 -12.17 9.94
C ASN A 127 -12.79 -12.50 8.45
N THR A 128 -12.64 -11.51 7.58
CA THR A 128 -12.50 -11.72 6.12
C THR A 128 -11.20 -12.46 5.78
N ILE A 129 -10.08 -12.06 6.38
CA ILE A 129 -8.75 -12.64 6.15
C ILE A 129 -8.67 -14.09 6.67
N SER A 130 -9.25 -14.38 7.85
CA SER A 130 -9.24 -15.72 8.43
C SER A 130 -10.27 -16.66 7.79
N LEU A 131 -11.46 -16.18 7.42
CA LEU A 131 -12.48 -16.97 6.73
C LEU A 131 -12.03 -17.44 5.34
N GLN A 132 -11.20 -16.65 4.65
CA GLN A 132 -10.67 -17.05 3.34
C GLN A 132 -9.47 -18.00 3.42
N LYS A 133 -8.92 -18.32 4.62
CA LYS A 133 -7.76 -19.21 4.81
C LYS A 133 -6.58 -18.95 3.86
N ASN A 134 -6.43 -17.73 3.34
CA ASN A 134 -5.31 -17.37 2.48
C ASN A 134 -4.08 -17.15 3.35
N SER A 135 -3.35 -18.24 3.63
CA SER A 135 -2.09 -18.27 4.40
C SER A 135 -1.09 -17.20 3.92
N SER A 136 -1.11 -16.88 2.62
CA SER A 136 -0.30 -15.82 2.02
C SER A 136 -0.60 -14.42 2.57
N ILE A 137 -1.88 -14.04 2.74
CA ILE A 137 -2.26 -12.72 3.29
C ILE A 137 -1.83 -12.60 4.75
N VAL A 138 -2.02 -13.67 5.54
CA VAL A 138 -1.62 -13.68 6.95
C VAL A 138 -0.11 -13.58 7.10
N ALA A 139 0.65 -14.29 6.25
CA ALA A 139 2.10 -14.20 6.21
C ALA A 139 2.56 -12.78 5.85
N LEU A 140 2.02 -12.19 4.76
CA LEU A 140 2.37 -10.83 4.33
C LEU A 140 2.01 -9.79 5.40
N PHE A 141 0.82 -9.88 6.00
CA PHE A 141 0.41 -9.01 7.11
C PHE A 141 1.42 -9.05 8.26
N SER A 142 1.85 -10.24 8.68
CA SER A 142 2.79 -10.40 9.79
C SER A 142 4.16 -9.77 9.54
N LEU A 143 4.62 -9.71 8.28
CA LEU A 143 5.89 -9.11 7.90
C LEU A 143 5.88 -7.58 8.07
N PHE A 144 4.72 -6.95 7.84
CA PHE A 144 4.61 -5.50 7.79
C PHE A 144 3.97 -4.86 9.03
N THR A 145 3.48 -5.65 9.98
CA THR A 145 3.00 -5.10 11.26
C THR A 145 4.15 -4.53 12.11
N PRO A 146 3.98 -3.33 12.70
CA PRO A 146 4.91 -2.78 13.68
C PRO A 146 5.05 -3.73 14.86
N ILE A 147 6.29 -3.99 15.27
CA ILE A 147 6.58 -4.84 16.44
C ILE A 147 6.01 -4.14 17.69
N LEU A 148 5.09 -4.80 18.40
CA LEU A 148 4.55 -4.33 19.66
C LEU A 148 5.69 -4.25 20.72
N GLY A 149 5.97 -3.04 21.23
CA GLY A 149 7.07 -2.78 22.19
C GLY A 149 7.62 -1.35 22.11
N LEU A 150 6.71 -0.36 22.12
CA LEU A 150 6.83 0.97 21.49
C LEU A 150 8.01 1.86 21.96
N GLY A 151 8.61 1.62 23.13
CA GLY A 151 9.73 2.45 23.63
C GLY A 151 11.12 1.93 23.26
N TYR A 152 11.48 0.78 23.84
CA TYR A 152 12.83 0.22 23.73
C TYR A 152 13.16 -0.31 22.33
N MET A 153 12.20 -0.98 21.68
CA MET A 153 12.42 -1.52 20.33
C MET A 153 12.45 -0.40 19.29
N ALA A 154 11.62 0.64 19.43
CA ALA A 154 11.67 1.82 18.58
C ALA A 154 13.03 2.53 18.71
N TYR A 155 13.51 2.74 19.94
CA TYR A 155 14.85 3.30 20.18
C TYR A 155 15.96 2.45 19.55
N LYS A 156 15.94 1.12 19.74
CA LYS A 156 16.97 0.20 19.19
C LYS A 156 16.99 0.16 17.66
N LEU A 157 15.82 0.22 17.02
CA LEU A 157 15.71 0.27 15.57
C LEU A 157 16.20 1.61 15.03
N TYR A 158 15.84 2.72 15.70
CA TYR A 158 16.28 4.06 15.32
C TYR A 158 17.79 4.26 15.52
N SER A 159 18.35 3.81 16.65
CA SER A 159 19.80 3.94 16.92
C SER A 159 20.66 3.23 15.88
N ASN A 160 20.09 2.23 15.20
CA ASN A 160 20.71 1.50 14.09
C ASN A 160 19.90 1.69 12.80
N TYR A 161 19.45 2.92 12.52
CA TYR A 161 18.52 3.19 11.41
C TYR A 161 19.07 2.70 10.07
N SER A 162 20.36 2.94 9.78
CA SER A 162 20.99 2.51 8.53
C SER A 162 20.81 1.01 8.29
N ASP A 163 21.09 0.20 9.32
CA ASP A 163 20.98 -1.26 9.25
C ASP A 163 19.53 -1.75 9.25
N ASN A 164 18.60 -0.93 9.74
CA ASN A 164 17.17 -1.25 9.80
C ASN A 164 16.32 -0.49 8.78
N LYS A 165 16.95 0.23 7.83
CA LYS A 165 16.26 1.09 6.86
C LYS A 165 15.19 0.31 6.09
N LYS A 166 15.52 -0.90 5.63
CA LYS A 166 14.55 -1.78 4.97
C LYS A 166 13.36 -2.10 5.88
N LYS A 167 13.59 -2.49 7.14
CA LYS A 167 12.51 -2.83 8.08
C LYS A 167 11.60 -1.65 8.38
N ILE A 168 12.18 -0.45 8.50
CA ILE A 168 11.40 0.78 8.73
C ILE A 168 10.55 1.09 7.49
N LYS A 169 11.13 0.99 6.29
CA LYS A 169 10.41 1.14 5.03
C LYS A 169 9.32 0.07 4.85
N ASP A 170 9.58 -1.17 5.25
CA ASP A 170 8.61 -2.28 5.27
C ASP A 170 7.41 -1.94 6.19
N GLN A 171 7.66 -1.37 7.38
CA GLN A 171 6.59 -0.93 8.30
C GLN A 171 5.79 0.25 7.74
N GLN A 172 6.47 1.21 7.10
CA GLN A 172 5.82 2.36 6.46
C GLN A 172 4.93 1.89 5.31
N TYR A 173 5.42 1.04 4.41
CA TYR A 173 4.62 0.51 3.30
C TYR A 173 3.46 -0.36 3.77
N GLY A 174 3.67 -1.23 4.76
CA GLY A 174 2.59 -2.01 5.36
C GLY A 174 1.45 -1.17 5.87
N THR A 175 1.81 -0.17 6.68
CA THR A 175 0.85 0.76 7.27
C THR A 175 0.16 1.58 6.18
N LEU A 176 0.92 2.08 5.20
CA LEU A 176 0.39 2.85 4.08
C LEU A 176 -0.61 2.03 3.24
N ILE A 177 -0.30 0.77 2.93
CA ILE A 177 -1.20 -0.12 2.20
C ILE A 177 -2.49 -0.37 2.98
N ASN A 178 -2.39 -0.57 4.30
CA ASN A 178 -3.57 -0.76 5.15
C ASN A 178 -4.45 0.50 5.16
N ILE A 179 -3.86 1.69 5.29
CA ILE A 179 -4.59 2.95 5.22
C ILE A 179 -5.25 3.12 3.84
N PHE A 180 -4.51 2.88 2.76
CA PHE A 180 -5.02 3.02 1.41
C PHE A 180 -6.15 2.02 1.14
N PHE A 181 -6.00 0.75 1.48
CA PHE A 181 -7.04 -0.26 1.31
C PHE A 181 -8.34 0.10 2.04
N THR A 182 -8.24 0.57 3.29
CA THR A 182 -9.41 0.90 4.10
C THR A 182 -10.06 2.23 3.72
N ASN A 183 -9.27 3.26 3.39
CA ASN A 183 -9.76 4.64 3.30
C ASN A 183 -9.66 5.28 1.91
N GLY A 184 -8.82 4.72 1.03
CA GLY A 184 -8.43 5.33 -0.24
C GLY A 184 -8.87 4.55 -1.48
N LEU A 185 -8.87 3.21 -1.44
CA LEU A 185 -9.13 2.36 -2.60
C LEU A 185 -10.52 2.61 -3.19
N ASP A 186 -11.56 2.53 -2.38
CA ASP A 186 -12.95 2.67 -2.84
C ASP A 186 -13.19 4.09 -3.40
N LYS A 187 -12.65 5.13 -2.73
CA LYS A 187 -12.70 6.53 -3.20
C LYS A 187 -11.99 6.74 -4.52
N PHE A 188 -10.81 6.14 -4.69
CA PHE A 188 -10.06 6.19 -5.95
C PHE A 188 -10.86 5.54 -7.08
N LEU A 189 -11.57 4.45 -6.78
CA LEU A 189 -12.42 3.75 -7.72
C LEU A 189 -13.81 4.40 -7.91
N GLY A 190 -14.06 5.55 -7.30
CA GLY A 190 -15.30 6.32 -7.45
C GLY A 190 -16.49 5.77 -6.67
N GLU A 191 -16.26 5.21 -5.47
CA GLU A 191 -17.29 4.86 -4.47
C GLU A 191 -17.27 5.85 -3.29
#